data_AF-A0A957T9G3-F1
#
_entry.id   AF-A0A957T9G3-F1
#
_cell.length_a   1.000
_cell.length_b   1.000
_cell.length_c   1.000
_cell.angle_alpha   90.00
_cell.angle_beta   90.00
_cell.angle_gamma   90.00
#
_symmetry.space_group_name_H-M   'P 1'
#
loop_
_entity.id
_entity.type
_entity.pdbx_description
1 polymer ?
#
loop_
_entity_poly.entity_id
_entity_poly.type
_entity_poly.pdbx_seq_one_letter_code
_entity_poly.pdbx_strand_id
1 'polypeptide(L)'
;MLRQALKMRGFHVVGKDDKVGKIHDFYFDDQSWTVRYVIVDTGSWLDDRKVMLSPAAIAEIDWSREQVLSPLTREQIEDSPDIALDQPVSRQHEVMLHDHYAWPYYWGAPAGRAGMTPGTGPIGAAAPIPPATTSVRTAAESAPEAVKEAMHEKGDPHLRSMKEVRGYGIHATDGGIGEVDDFFFDEAEWRVRYLLVDTGVWIFGKEVLISPDWIDNVSWADLRVNVDVSREQVENSPEYNPQQTIGRDSETMLYTHYGFPGYWV
;
A
#
# COMPACT_ATOMS: atom_id res chain seq x y z
N MET A 1 -5.13 -12.41 4.59
CA MET A 1 -4.55 -12.58 5.95
C MET A 1 -3.95 -11.26 6.34
N LEU A 2 -4.13 -10.82 7.58
CA LEU A 2 -3.61 -9.52 8.02
C LEU A 2 -2.12 -9.59 8.34
N ARG A 3 -1.36 -8.66 7.78
CA ARG A 3 0.09 -8.58 7.91
C ARG A 3 0.50 -7.17 8.30
N GLN A 4 1.45 -7.12 9.23
CA GLN A 4 2.02 -5.88 9.71
C GLN A 4 3.06 -5.37 8.71
N ALA A 5 2.91 -4.14 8.22
CA ALA A 5 3.75 -3.59 7.16
C ALA A 5 5.22 -3.47 7.58
N LEU A 6 5.50 -2.98 8.80
CA LEU A 6 6.88 -2.83 9.28
C LEU A 6 7.65 -4.16 9.33
N LYS A 7 6.96 -5.29 9.57
CA LYS A 7 7.61 -6.62 9.59
C LYS A 7 8.17 -7.04 8.24
N MET A 8 7.63 -6.52 7.14
CA MET A 8 8.16 -6.79 5.80
C MET A 8 9.29 -5.87 5.40
N ARG A 9 9.49 -4.75 6.10
CA ARG A 9 10.57 -3.82 5.78
C ARG A 9 11.91 -4.51 5.97
N GLY A 10 12.76 -4.44 4.94
CA GLY A 10 14.04 -5.13 4.89
C GLY A 10 14.01 -6.53 4.28
N PHE A 11 12.82 -7.09 4.01
CA PHE A 11 12.71 -8.35 3.27
C PHE A 11 13.39 -8.22 1.91
N HIS A 12 14.08 -9.27 1.48
CA HIS A 12 14.75 -9.26 0.18
C HIS A 12 13.72 -9.45 -0.93
N VAL A 13 13.77 -8.59 -1.93
CA VAL A 13 13.04 -8.79 -3.18
C VAL A 13 13.92 -9.62 -4.11
N VAL A 14 13.40 -10.77 -4.50
CA VAL A 14 14.06 -11.73 -5.38
C VAL A 14 13.28 -11.78 -6.67
N GLY A 15 13.91 -11.34 -7.77
CA GLY A 15 13.37 -11.49 -9.11
C GLY A 15 13.50 -12.92 -9.62
N LYS A 16 13.05 -13.14 -10.85
CA LYS A 16 13.06 -14.44 -11.51
C LYS A 16 14.47 -15.02 -11.67
N ASP A 17 15.47 -14.16 -11.83
CA ASP A 17 16.85 -14.50 -12.18
C ASP A 17 17.88 -14.08 -11.13
N ASP A 18 17.60 -13.06 -10.31
CA ASP A 18 18.54 -12.59 -9.30
C ASP A 18 17.84 -11.86 -8.12
N LYS A 19 18.60 -11.62 -7.06
CA LYS A 19 18.22 -10.70 -5.99
C LYS A 19 18.26 -9.26 -6.50
N VAL A 20 17.24 -8.50 -6.13
CA VAL A 20 16.99 -7.15 -6.65
C VAL A 20 17.23 -6.11 -5.58
N GLY A 21 16.84 -6.37 -4.34
CA GLY A 21 16.94 -5.33 -3.32
C GLY A 21 16.22 -5.71 -2.04
N LYS A 22 15.83 -4.70 -1.27
CA LYS A 22 15.07 -4.86 -0.02
C LYS A 22 13.87 -3.94 0.01
N ILE A 23 12.79 -4.39 0.65
CA ILE A 23 11.62 -3.54 0.89
C ILE A 23 12.03 -2.36 1.77
N HIS A 24 11.82 -1.15 1.28
CA HIS A 24 12.09 0.10 1.98
C HIS A 24 10.85 0.69 2.64
N ASP A 25 9.73 0.69 1.92
CA ASP A 25 8.49 1.37 2.30
C ASP A 25 7.28 0.84 1.49
N PHE A 26 6.09 1.28 1.85
CA PHE A 26 4.84 1.00 1.16
C PHE A 26 4.09 2.30 0.91
N TYR A 27 3.58 2.47 -0.31
CA TYR A 27 2.80 3.64 -0.69
C TYR A 27 1.36 3.21 -0.85
N PHE A 28 0.44 3.93 -0.22
CA PHE A 28 -1.00 3.64 -0.25
C PHE A 28 -1.81 4.85 -0.74
N ASP A 29 -2.94 4.55 -1.34
CA ASP A 29 -3.96 5.52 -1.75
C ASP A 29 -4.78 5.95 -0.53
N ASP A 30 -4.79 7.23 -0.19
CA ASP A 30 -5.44 7.77 1.00
C ASP A 30 -6.97 7.82 0.94
N GLN A 31 -7.57 7.56 -0.23
CA GLN A 31 -9.01 7.46 -0.41
C GLN A 31 -9.48 6.02 -0.27
N SER A 32 -8.79 5.09 -0.92
CA SER A 32 -9.18 3.66 -0.93
C SER A 32 -8.48 2.82 0.12
N TRP A 33 -7.44 3.37 0.77
CA TRP A 33 -6.56 2.68 1.70
C TRP A 33 -5.91 1.42 1.10
N THR A 34 -5.70 1.43 -0.22
CA THR A 34 -5.07 0.34 -0.95
C THR A 34 -3.58 0.61 -1.06
N VAL A 35 -2.75 -0.36 -0.71
CA VAL A 35 -1.31 -0.34 -0.99
C VAL A 35 -1.14 -0.42 -2.49
N ARG A 36 -0.61 0.65 -3.09
CA ARG A 36 -0.39 0.77 -4.54
C ARG A 36 1.00 0.30 -4.93
N TYR A 37 1.99 0.60 -4.10
CA TYR A 37 3.38 0.29 -4.39
C TYR A 37 4.12 -0.22 -3.17
N VAL A 38 5.01 -1.18 -3.42
CA VAL A 38 6.09 -1.59 -2.54
C VAL A 38 7.36 -0.91 -3.06
N ILE A 39 7.99 -0.12 -2.21
CA ILE A 39 9.22 0.59 -2.55
C ILE A 39 10.39 -0.34 -2.27
N VAL A 40 11.22 -0.58 -3.28
CA VAL A 40 12.38 -1.46 -3.18
C VAL A 40 13.64 -0.63 -3.28
N ASP A 41 14.46 -0.70 -2.23
CA ASP A 41 15.82 -0.19 -2.25
C ASP A 41 16.71 -1.24 -2.95
N THR A 42 17.19 -0.88 -4.13
CA THR A 42 18.04 -1.76 -4.95
C THR A 42 19.47 -1.82 -4.41
N GLY A 43 19.89 -0.86 -3.60
CA GLY A 43 21.25 -0.73 -3.10
C GLY A 43 22.27 -0.45 -4.21
N SER A 44 23.54 -0.70 -3.89
CA SER A 44 24.68 -0.26 -4.71
C SER A 44 24.74 -0.73 -6.17
N TRP A 45 23.97 -1.75 -6.58
CA TRP A 45 24.04 -2.24 -7.96
C TRP A 45 23.24 -1.41 -8.95
N LEU A 46 22.32 -0.59 -8.47
CA LEU A 46 21.63 0.43 -9.24
C LEU A 46 21.75 1.77 -8.52
N ASP A 47 22.96 2.09 -8.06
CA ASP A 47 23.32 3.36 -7.43
C ASP A 47 22.39 3.81 -6.28
N ASP A 48 21.96 2.85 -5.45
CA ASP A 48 21.02 3.06 -4.33
C ASP A 48 19.65 3.64 -4.76
N ARG A 49 19.29 3.47 -6.04
CA ARG A 49 18.01 3.86 -6.61
C ARG A 49 16.88 3.08 -5.95
N LYS A 50 15.76 3.75 -5.71
CA LYS A 50 14.55 3.09 -5.23
C LYS A 50 13.57 2.92 -6.37
N VAL A 51 13.02 1.72 -6.49
CA VAL A 51 12.08 1.37 -7.55
C VAL A 51 10.72 1.04 -6.95
N MET A 52 9.67 1.30 -7.73
CA MET A 52 8.28 1.08 -7.33
C MET A 52 7.76 -0.20 -7.96
N LEU A 53 7.37 -1.17 -7.13
CA LEU A 53 6.69 -2.38 -7.58
C LEU A 53 5.22 -2.34 -7.17
N SER A 54 4.32 -2.58 -8.13
CA SER A 54 2.93 -2.86 -7.77
C SER A 54 2.85 -4.19 -7.00
N PRO A 55 1.90 -4.35 -6.07
CA PRO A 55 1.53 -5.66 -5.54
C PRO A 55 1.32 -6.75 -6.61
N ALA A 56 0.89 -6.40 -7.82
CA ALA A 56 0.73 -7.34 -8.93
C ALA A 56 2.07 -7.94 -9.42
N ALA A 57 3.21 -7.29 -9.14
CA ALA A 57 4.55 -7.83 -9.38
C ALA A 57 5.05 -8.76 -8.26
N ILE A 58 4.25 -9.03 -7.24
CA ILE A 58 4.59 -9.93 -6.15
C ILE A 58 3.86 -11.26 -6.36
N ALA A 59 4.62 -12.32 -6.62
CA ALA A 59 4.07 -13.67 -6.78
C ALA A 59 3.87 -14.35 -5.43
N GLU A 60 4.81 -14.16 -4.49
CA GLU A 60 4.79 -14.82 -3.19
C GLU A 60 5.54 -13.99 -2.14
N ILE A 61 5.07 -14.05 -0.89
CA ILE A 61 5.77 -13.52 0.28
C ILE A 61 6.17 -14.69 1.18
N ASP A 62 7.46 -15.02 1.20
CA ASP A 62 8.03 -16.02 2.09
C ASP A 62 8.44 -15.37 3.42
N TRP A 63 7.51 -15.40 4.37
CA TRP A 63 7.70 -14.89 5.73
C TRP A 63 8.78 -15.64 6.52
N SER A 64 9.08 -16.90 6.17
CA SER A 64 10.07 -17.71 6.89
C SER A 64 11.50 -17.35 6.47
N ARG A 65 11.68 -16.95 5.21
CA ARG A 65 12.97 -16.54 4.64
C ARG A 65 13.14 -15.03 4.57
N GLU A 66 12.14 -14.26 4.96
CA GLU A 66 12.09 -12.80 4.85
C GLU A 66 12.32 -12.36 3.39
N GLN A 67 11.57 -12.96 2.47
CA GLN A 67 11.70 -12.75 1.02
C GLN A 67 10.37 -12.45 0.37
N VAL A 68 10.42 -11.63 -0.68
CA VAL A 68 9.32 -11.40 -1.61
C VAL A 68 9.78 -11.84 -2.99
N LEU A 69 9.05 -12.79 -3.58
CA LEU A 69 9.35 -13.35 -4.89
C LEU A 69 8.57 -12.58 -5.95
N SER A 70 9.29 -12.07 -6.94
CA SER A 70 8.72 -11.40 -8.11
C SER A 70 8.94 -12.26 -9.36
N PRO A 71 7.93 -12.38 -10.24
CA PRO A 71 8.11 -13.08 -11.52
C PRO A 71 8.90 -12.25 -12.54
N LEU A 72 9.20 -10.97 -12.21
CA LEU A 72 9.96 -10.05 -13.05
C LEU A 72 11.46 -10.37 -12.97
N THR A 73 12.18 -10.15 -14.06
CA THR A 73 13.65 -10.18 -14.05
C THR A 73 14.21 -8.93 -13.40
N ARG A 74 15.47 -8.98 -13.00
CA ARG A 74 16.20 -7.82 -12.48
C ARG A 74 16.19 -6.63 -13.45
N GLU A 75 16.39 -6.89 -14.74
CA GLU A 75 16.34 -5.87 -15.81
C GLU A 75 14.95 -5.21 -15.91
N GLN A 76 13.87 -6.00 -15.83
CA GLN A 76 12.50 -5.46 -15.83
C GLN A 76 12.18 -4.60 -14.59
N ILE A 77 12.90 -4.79 -13.49
CA ILE A 77 12.75 -3.99 -12.28
C ILE A 77 13.66 -2.75 -12.33
N GLU A 78 14.81 -2.84 -12.97
CA GLU A 78 15.66 -1.69 -13.28
C GLU A 78 14.93 -0.67 -14.17
N ASP A 79 14.16 -1.15 -15.14
CA ASP A 79 13.33 -0.32 -16.02
C ASP A 79 12.06 0.23 -15.35
N SER A 80 11.77 -0.12 -14.08
CA SER A 80 10.69 0.49 -13.32
C SER A 80 10.86 2.01 -13.25
N PRO A 81 9.79 2.82 -13.29
CA PRO A 81 9.84 4.25 -13.02
C PRO A 81 10.56 4.55 -11.70
N ASP A 82 11.41 5.58 -11.72
CA ASP A 82 12.08 6.06 -10.51
C ASP A 82 11.10 6.75 -9.57
N ILE A 83 11.35 6.64 -8.27
CA ILE A 83 10.69 7.43 -7.25
C ILE A 83 11.52 8.70 -7.07
N ALA A 84 11.11 9.81 -7.68
CA ALA A 84 11.64 11.11 -7.26
C ALA A 84 11.23 11.29 -5.78
N LEU A 85 12.16 10.97 -4.88
CA LEU A 85 11.96 10.47 -3.51
C LEU A 85 11.08 11.28 -2.56
N ASP A 86 10.69 12.50 -2.92
CA ASP A 86 9.92 13.42 -2.07
C ASP A 86 8.70 14.05 -2.79
N GLN A 87 8.32 13.51 -3.95
CA GLN A 87 7.14 13.97 -4.68
C GLN A 87 6.11 12.84 -4.75
N PRO A 88 4.80 13.17 -4.66
CA PRO A 88 3.80 12.15 -4.91
C PRO A 88 3.99 11.55 -6.32
N VAL A 89 3.61 10.30 -6.53
CA VAL A 89 3.78 9.62 -7.83
C VAL A 89 2.64 10.07 -8.72
N SER A 90 2.83 10.88 -9.76
CA SER A 90 1.71 11.36 -10.59
C SER A 90 0.89 10.20 -11.19
N ARG A 91 -0.41 10.42 -11.44
CA ARG A 91 -1.27 9.46 -12.17
C ARG A 91 -0.66 9.02 -13.51
N GLN A 92 0.19 9.86 -14.10
CA GLN A 92 0.94 9.55 -15.33
C GLN A 92 2.05 8.50 -15.11
N HIS A 93 2.74 8.51 -13.96
CA HIS A 93 3.67 7.44 -13.59
C HIS A 93 2.94 6.11 -13.36
N GLU A 94 1.72 6.12 -12.81
CA GLU A 94 0.91 4.89 -12.69
C GLU A 94 0.56 4.31 -14.06
N VAL A 95 0.14 5.16 -15.01
CA VAL A 95 -0.12 4.76 -16.40
C VAL A 95 1.14 4.16 -17.02
N MET A 96 2.30 4.80 -16.87
CA MET A 96 3.56 4.28 -17.41
C MET A 96 3.96 2.94 -16.78
N LEU A 97 3.72 2.74 -15.48
CA LEU A 97 3.98 1.45 -14.82
C LEU A 97 3.05 0.36 -15.35
N HIS A 98 1.75 0.66 -15.42
CA HIS A 98 0.73 -0.25 -15.95
C HIS A 98 1.00 -0.60 -17.42
N ASP A 99 1.42 0.38 -18.23
CA ASP A 99 1.78 0.18 -19.63
C ASP A 99 3.06 -0.65 -19.75
N HIS A 100 4.08 -0.35 -18.93
CA HIS A 100 5.35 -1.05 -18.92
C HIS A 100 5.19 -2.54 -18.60
N TYR A 101 4.35 -2.88 -17.60
CA TYR A 101 4.08 -4.27 -17.22
C TYR A 101 2.84 -4.88 -17.89
N ALA A 102 2.17 -4.15 -18.78
CA ALA A 102 0.91 -4.53 -19.42
C ALA A 102 -0.20 -4.97 -18.44
N TRP A 103 -0.32 -4.28 -17.29
CA TRP A 103 -1.33 -4.57 -16.27
C TRP A 103 -2.64 -3.81 -16.50
N PRO A 104 -3.81 -4.42 -16.22
CA PRO A 104 -5.10 -3.73 -16.36
C PRO A 104 -5.22 -2.56 -15.39
N TYR A 105 -5.71 -1.42 -15.88
CA TYR A 105 -5.98 -0.24 -15.04
C TYR A 105 -7.18 -0.49 -14.13
N TYR A 106 -7.02 -0.20 -12.84
CA TYR A 106 -8.09 -0.42 -11.86
C TYR A 106 -9.06 0.78 -11.75
N TRP A 107 -8.64 2.00 -12.11
CA TRP A 107 -9.45 3.23 -12.01
C TRP A 107 -10.50 3.42 -13.13
N GLY A 108 -10.61 2.45 -14.05
CA GLY A 108 -11.58 2.45 -15.15
C GLY A 108 -12.77 1.50 -14.97
N ALA A 109 -12.84 0.76 -13.85
CA ALA A 109 -13.93 -0.17 -13.60
C ALA A 109 -15.07 0.53 -12.84
N PRO A 110 -16.33 0.50 -13.33
CA PRO A 110 -17.46 1.00 -12.57
C PRO A 110 -17.54 0.26 -11.24
N ALA A 111 -17.84 0.98 -10.16
CA ALA A 111 -17.93 0.51 -8.77
C ALA A 111 -18.87 -0.71 -8.55
N GLY A 112 -19.58 -1.17 -9.58
CA GLY A 112 -20.41 -2.38 -9.57
C GLY A 112 -19.75 -3.67 -10.07
N ARG A 113 -18.45 -3.69 -10.41
CA ARG A 113 -17.73 -4.93 -10.82
C ARG A 113 -16.73 -5.44 -9.78
N ALA A 114 -16.80 -4.96 -8.55
CA ALA A 114 -16.04 -5.44 -7.38
C ALA A 114 -16.31 -6.93 -6.99
N GLY A 115 -16.99 -7.70 -7.85
CA GLY A 115 -17.26 -9.13 -7.67
C GLY A 115 -16.44 -10.06 -8.56
N MET A 116 -15.45 -9.56 -9.33
CA MET A 116 -14.50 -10.44 -10.01
C MET A 116 -13.32 -10.73 -9.09
N THR A 117 -13.55 -11.71 -8.21
CA THR A 117 -12.50 -12.40 -7.48
C THR A 117 -11.42 -12.90 -8.44
N PRO A 118 -10.13 -12.67 -8.16
CA PRO A 118 -9.06 -13.46 -8.80
C PRO A 118 -9.28 -14.92 -8.40
N GLY A 119 -9.76 -15.76 -9.32
CA GLY A 119 -9.88 -17.21 -9.09
C GLY A 119 -11.19 -17.91 -9.51
N THR A 120 -12.20 -17.21 -10.05
CA THR A 120 -13.46 -17.87 -10.49
C THR A 120 -13.86 -17.62 -11.96
N GLY A 121 -12.98 -17.09 -12.79
CA GLY A 121 -13.15 -17.12 -14.24
C GLY A 121 -13.01 -18.55 -14.80
N PRO A 122 -13.76 -18.94 -15.86
CA PRO A 122 -13.59 -20.26 -16.45
C PRO A 122 -12.14 -20.47 -16.87
N ILE A 123 -11.55 -21.53 -16.34
CA ILE A 123 -10.20 -22.02 -16.67
C ILE A 123 -10.22 -22.39 -18.16
N GLY A 124 -9.76 -21.49 -19.03
CA GLY A 124 -9.81 -21.76 -20.47
C GLY A 124 -9.72 -20.54 -21.37
N ALA A 125 -8.73 -19.67 -21.17
CA ALA A 125 -8.13 -18.89 -22.26
C ALA A 125 -6.83 -18.29 -21.73
N ALA A 126 -5.70 -18.95 -22.00
CA ALA A 126 -4.41 -18.31 -21.89
C ALA A 126 -4.39 -17.12 -22.87
N ALA A 127 -4.38 -15.90 -22.35
CA ALA A 127 -4.00 -14.76 -23.17
C ALA A 127 -2.52 -14.98 -23.56
N PRO A 128 -2.17 -15.01 -24.85
CA PRO A 128 -0.80 -15.20 -25.25
C PRO A 128 0.02 -14.00 -24.76
N ILE A 129 1.09 -14.28 -24.01
CA ILE A 129 2.16 -13.32 -23.73
C ILE A 129 2.76 -12.95 -25.09
N PRO A 130 2.62 -11.72 -25.59
CA PRO A 130 3.30 -11.34 -26.83
C PRO A 130 4.81 -11.36 -26.58
N PRO A 131 5.62 -11.89 -27.52
CA PRO A 131 7.07 -11.77 -27.43
C PRO A 131 7.44 -10.29 -27.47
N ALA A 132 8.30 -9.87 -26.55
CA ALA A 132 8.87 -8.53 -26.49
C ALA A 132 9.79 -8.30 -27.69
N THR A 133 9.21 -8.01 -28.84
CA THR A 133 9.89 -7.50 -30.02
C THR A 133 8.87 -6.75 -30.87
N THR A 134 8.79 -5.43 -30.70
CA THR A 134 8.69 -4.43 -31.77
C THR A 134 8.89 -3.05 -31.13
N SER A 135 9.73 -2.23 -31.75
CA SER A 135 10.30 -0.97 -31.26
C SER A 135 9.31 0.02 -30.65
N VAL A 136 9.46 0.30 -29.35
CA VAL A 136 8.92 1.48 -28.68
C VAL A 136 9.89 2.65 -28.91
N ARG A 137 9.97 3.14 -30.14
CA ARG A 137 10.62 4.43 -30.44
C ARG A 137 9.78 5.14 -31.50
N THR A 138 8.63 5.69 -31.11
CA THR A 138 7.94 6.75 -31.90
C THR A 138 6.70 7.39 -31.26
N ALA A 139 6.34 7.09 -30.00
CA ALA A 139 5.16 7.72 -29.37
C ALA A 139 5.48 8.96 -28.51
N ALA A 140 6.72 9.08 -28.00
CA ALA A 140 7.09 10.17 -27.09
C ALA A 140 7.47 11.49 -27.79
N GLU A 141 7.83 11.47 -29.08
CA GLU A 141 8.32 12.67 -29.79
C GLU A 141 7.21 13.52 -30.42
N SER A 142 5.97 13.02 -30.50
CA SER A 142 4.85 13.67 -31.20
C SER A 142 3.74 14.21 -30.30
N ALA A 143 3.96 14.24 -28.98
CA ALA A 143 3.02 14.86 -28.04
C ALA A 143 3.07 16.40 -28.14
N PRO A 144 1.90 17.10 -28.18
CA PRO A 144 1.84 18.57 -28.17
C PRO A 144 2.57 19.18 -26.97
N GLU A 145 3.18 20.35 -27.12
CA GLU A 145 3.89 21.06 -26.04
C GLU A 145 3.05 21.22 -24.76
N ALA A 146 1.73 21.41 -24.89
CA ALA A 146 0.78 21.48 -23.76
C ALA A 146 0.64 20.15 -23.00
N VAL A 147 0.85 19.01 -23.66
CA VAL A 147 0.90 17.69 -23.01
C VAL A 147 2.23 17.51 -22.30
N LYS A 148 3.34 18.02 -22.85
CA LYS A 148 4.65 18.04 -22.17
C LYS A 148 4.68 18.99 -20.97
N GLU A 149 4.00 20.13 -21.04
CA GLU A 149 3.82 21.04 -19.90
C GLU A 149 2.92 20.40 -18.81
N ALA A 150 1.87 19.68 -19.19
CA ALA A 150 1.08 18.86 -18.26
C ALA A 150 1.84 17.62 -17.73
N MET A 151 2.94 17.20 -18.37
CA MET A 151 3.84 16.14 -17.90
C MET A 151 4.77 16.60 -16.77
N HIS A 152 4.85 17.91 -16.50
CA HIS A 152 5.65 18.49 -15.41
C HIS A 152 4.84 18.90 -14.17
N GLU A 153 3.53 18.61 -14.12
CA GLU A 153 2.65 19.05 -13.04
C GLU A 153 2.26 17.92 -12.07
N LYS A 154 2.85 18.00 -10.87
CA LYS A 154 2.45 17.46 -9.56
C LYS A 154 2.06 15.98 -9.49
N GLY A 155 2.78 15.26 -8.63
CA GLY A 155 2.46 13.92 -8.17
C GLY A 155 1.00 13.64 -7.81
N ASP A 156 0.60 12.36 -7.73
CA ASP A 156 -0.75 11.97 -7.30
C ASP A 156 -0.94 12.39 -5.84
N PRO A 157 -1.80 13.39 -5.59
CA PRO A 157 -1.96 13.96 -4.26
C PRO A 157 -2.52 12.96 -3.23
N HIS A 158 -3.00 11.79 -3.68
CA HIS A 158 -3.59 10.76 -2.83
C HIS A 158 -2.61 9.65 -2.45
N LEU A 159 -1.40 9.63 -3.01
CA LEU A 159 -0.43 8.60 -2.68
C LEU A 159 0.43 9.00 -1.49
N ARG A 160 0.46 8.15 -0.46
CA ARG A 160 1.08 8.42 0.83
C ARG A 160 2.07 7.33 1.22
N SER A 161 3.22 7.73 1.74
CA SER A 161 4.21 6.82 2.33
C SER A 161 3.73 6.35 3.71
N MET A 162 3.73 5.03 3.95
CA MET A 162 3.47 4.51 5.30
C MET A 162 4.54 4.99 6.27
N LYS A 163 5.81 5.02 5.85
CA LYS A 163 6.91 5.54 6.67
C LYS A 163 6.72 7.00 7.09
N GLU A 164 6.16 7.85 6.22
CA GLU A 164 5.81 9.25 6.53
C GLU A 164 4.67 9.34 7.56
N VAL A 165 3.61 8.56 7.35
CA VAL A 165 2.40 8.62 8.19
C VAL A 165 2.62 8.00 9.59
N ARG A 166 3.62 7.14 9.76
CA ARG A 166 4.05 6.69 11.09
C ARG A 166 4.50 7.89 11.93
N GLY A 167 4.01 7.97 13.17
CA GLY A 167 4.18 9.10 14.08
C GLY A 167 3.14 10.21 13.90
N TYR A 168 2.17 10.07 12.98
CA TYR A 168 1.06 11.03 12.90
C TYR A 168 0.21 10.92 14.16
N GLY A 169 -0.17 12.06 14.72
CA GLY A 169 -1.04 12.09 15.88
C GLY A 169 -2.44 11.59 15.54
N ILE A 170 -3.01 10.72 16.36
CA ILE A 170 -4.41 10.29 16.25
C ILE A 170 -5.26 11.12 17.21
N HIS A 171 -6.36 11.67 16.70
CA HIS A 171 -7.33 12.44 17.45
C HIS A 171 -8.70 11.78 17.37
N ALA A 172 -9.21 11.37 18.53
CA ALA A 172 -10.61 11.04 18.74
C ALA A 172 -11.49 12.30 18.67
N THR A 173 -12.81 12.08 18.65
CA THR A 173 -13.83 13.15 18.66
C THR A 173 -13.70 14.14 19.82
N ASP A 174 -13.09 13.72 20.93
CA ASP A 174 -12.92 14.47 22.18
C ASP A 174 -11.45 14.65 22.62
N GLY A 175 -10.48 14.36 21.75
CA GLY A 175 -9.07 14.74 21.96
C GLY A 175 -8.03 13.77 21.41
N GLY A 176 -6.75 14.11 21.60
CA GLY A 176 -5.62 13.26 21.18
C GLY A 176 -5.57 11.94 21.95
N ILE A 177 -5.28 10.85 21.22
CA ILE A 177 -5.26 9.48 21.76
C ILE A 177 -3.95 8.73 21.53
N GLY A 178 -2.97 9.32 20.84
CA GLY A 178 -1.71 8.66 20.55
C GLY A 178 -1.16 9.03 19.19
N GLU A 179 -0.36 8.14 18.63
CA GLU A 179 0.22 8.26 17.30
C GLU A 179 0.16 6.94 16.52
N VAL A 180 0.24 7.02 15.19
CA VAL A 180 0.34 5.86 14.31
C VAL A 180 1.68 5.17 14.56
N ASP A 181 1.68 3.95 15.08
CA ASP A 181 2.90 3.14 15.16
C ASP A 181 3.14 2.35 13.86
N ASP A 182 2.10 1.73 13.30
CA ASP A 182 2.22 0.89 12.11
C ASP A 182 0.88 0.64 11.40
N PHE A 183 0.90 -0.18 10.34
CA PHE A 183 -0.26 -0.56 9.55
C PHE A 183 -0.40 -2.08 9.44
N PHE A 184 -1.64 -2.55 9.48
CA PHE A 184 -2.01 -3.89 9.04
C PHE A 184 -2.72 -3.82 7.70
N PHE A 185 -2.25 -4.59 6.74
CA PHE A 185 -2.92 -4.75 5.45
C PHE A 185 -3.32 -6.21 5.23
N ASP A 186 -4.38 -6.43 4.47
CA ASP A 186 -4.71 -7.77 3.98
C ASP A 186 -3.79 -8.15 2.82
N GLU A 187 -3.03 -9.23 2.98
CA GLU A 187 -2.04 -9.72 2.02
C GLU A 187 -2.63 -10.11 0.65
N ALA A 188 -3.89 -10.53 0.60
CA ALA A 188 -4.54 -10.93 -0.66
C ALA A 188 -5.11 -9.72 -1.40
N GLU A 189 -5.67 -8.77 -0.68
CA GLU A 189 -6.33 -7.60 -1.26
C GLU A 189 -5.44 -6.35 -1.33
N TRP A 190 -4.27 -6.39 -0.68
CA TRP A 190 -3.36 -5.26 -0.52
C TRP A 190 -4.08 -4.01 0.00
N ARG A 191 -5.02 -4.19 0.92
CA ARG A 191 -5.79 -3.10 1.53
C ARG A 191 -5.41 -2.96 2.99
N VAL A 192 -5.07 -1.74 3.41
CA VAL A 192 -4.90 -1.39 4.82
C VAL A 192 -6.25 -1.60 5.52
N ARG A 193 -6.25 -2.45 6.55
CA ARG A 193 -7.43 -2.77 7.36
C ARG A 193 -7.37 -2.13 8.73
N TYR A 194 -6.17 -1.91 9.25
CA TYR A 194 -5.99 -1.27 10.56
C TYR A 194 -4.73 -0.40 10.59
N LEU A 195 -4.82 0.70 11.32
CA LEU A 195 -3.71 1.45 11.88
C LEU A 195 -3.45 0.87 13.28
N LEU A 196 -2.21 0.52 13.58
CA LEU A 196 -1.75 0.26 14.93
C LEU A 196 -1.44 1.61 15.57
N VAL A 197 -2.06 1.89 16.71
CA VAL A 197 -1.95 3.17 17.42
C VAL A 197 -1.27 2.93 18.75
N ASP A 198 -0.10 3.54 18.95
CA ASP A 198 0.51 3.67 20.27
C ASP A 198 -0.16 4.84 20.99
N THR A 199 -0.85 4.53 22.08
CA THR A 199 -1.56 5.53 22.88
C THR A 199 -0.67 6.26 23.89
N GLY A 200 0.60 5.87 23.98
CA GLY A 200 1.62 6.47 24.81
C GLY A 200 1.22 6.52 26.28
N VAL A 201 1.73 7.52 27.01
CA VAL A 201 1.55 7.62 28.46
C VAL A 201 0.08 7.74 28.89
N TRP A 202 -0.82 8.18 28.01
CA TRP A 202 -2.21 8.46 28.36
C TRP A 202 -2.95 7.24 28.93
N ILE A 203 -2.81 6.06 28.31
CA ILE A 203 -3.37 4.79 28.83
C ILE A 203 -2.28 3.73 29.01
N PHE A 204 -1.14 4.14 29.55
CA PHE A 204 0.00 3.27 29.92
C PHE A 204 0.67 2.52 28.75
N GLY A 205 0.70 3.12 27.57
CA GLY A 205 1.41 2.60 26.39
C GLY A 205 0.68 1.44 25.70
N LYS A 206 -0.61 1.29 25.97
CA LYS A 206 -1.45 0.27 25.33
C LYS A 206 -1.51 0.54 23.82
N GLU A 207 -1.31 -0.49 23.03
CA GLU A 207 -1.49 -0.40 21.58
C GLU A 207 -2.91 -0.84 21.21
N VAL A 208 -3.55 -0.11 20.28
CA VAL A 208 -4.91 -0.42 19.82
C VAL A 208 -4.98 -0.42 18.30
N LEU A 209 -5.99 -1.11 17.76
CA LEU A 209 -6.26 -1.14 16.33
C LEU A 209 -7.41 -0.18 15.99
N ILE A 210 -7.17 0.70 15.01
CA ILE A 210 -8.17 1.61 14.45
C ILE A 210 -8.35 1.31 12.97
N SER A 211 -9.59 1.10 12.52
CA SER A 211 -9.84 0.88 11.10
C SER A 211 -9.80 2.20 10.31
N PRO A 212 -9.25 2.22 9.09
CA PRO A 212 -9.40 3.34 8.17
C PRO A 212 -10.85 3.76 7.91
N ASP A 213 -11.79 2.81 7.99
CA ASP A 213 -13.21 3.07 7.77
C ASP A 213 -13.83 3.94 8.89
N TRP A 214 -13.10 4.18 9.99
CA TRP A 214 -13.51 5.05 11.10
C TRP A 214 -12.79 6.40 11.09
N ILE A 215 -12.00 6.69 10.06
CA ILE A 215 -11.31 7.98 9.89
C ILE A 215 -12.31 8.97 9.29
N ASP A 216 -12.51 10.10 9.95
CA ASP A 216 -13.28 11.23 9.41
C ASP A 216 -12.43 11.99 8.37
N ASN A 217 -11.20 12.35 8.74
CA ASN A 217 -10.27 13.02 7.84
C ASN A 217 -8.80 12.88 8.27
N VAL A 218 -7.88 13.09 7.33
CA VAL A 218 -6.44 13.21 7.60
C VAL A 218 -5.97 14.62 7.27
N SER A 219 -5.43 15.33 8.26
CA SER A 219 -4.74 16.61 8.05
C SER A 219 -3.27 16.36 7.80
N TRP A 220 -2.88 16.31 6.52
CA TRP A 220 -1.50 16.11 6.10
C TRP A 220 -0.57 17.24 6.56
N ALA A 221 -1.07 18.48 6.57
CA ALA A 221 -0.28 19.63 7.00
C ALA A 221 0.03 19.62 8.50
N ASP A 222 -0.91 19.09 9.30
CA ASP A 222 -0.78 19.01 10.76
C ASP A 222 -0.25 17.65 11.24
N LEU A 223 0.08 16.74 10.30
CA LEU A 223 0.52 15.37 10.59
C LEU A 223 -0.44 14.64 11.54
N ARG A 224 -1.75 14.69 11.22
CA ARG A 224 -2.82 14.22 12.12
C ARG A 224 -3.89 13.41 11.39
N VAL A 225 -4.35 12.33 12.02
CA VAL A 225 -5.53 11.55 11.62
C VAL A 225 -6.65 11.78 12.64
N ASN A 226 -7.82 12.22 12.18
CA ASN A 226 -9.01 12.38 13.01
C ASN A 226 -9.96 11.19 12.80
N VAL A 227 -10.45 10.62 13.89
CA VAL A 227 -11.25 9.38 13.90
C VAL A 227 -12.58 9.58 14.61
N ASP A 228 -13.62 8.93 14.10
CA ASP A 228 -15.00 8.95 14.61
C ASP A 228 -15.21 8.00 15.80
N VAL A 229 -14.25 7.97 16.72
CA VAL A 229 -14.34 7.26 17.99
C VAL A 229 -14.08 8.22 19.14
N SER A 230 -14.55 7.90 20.35
CA SER A 230 -14.22 8.66 21.56
C SER A 230 -12.98 8.11 22.27
N ARG A 231 -12.37 8.93 23.12
CA ARG A 231 -11.31 8.53 24.03
C ARG A 231 -11.74 7.37 24.93
N GLU A 232 -12.95 7.43 25.47
CA GLU A 232 -13.50 6.38 26.32
C GLU A 232 -13.60 5.03 25.58
N GLN A 233 -13.99 5.03 24.30
CA GLN A 233 -14.02 3.81 23.49
C GLN A 233 -12.60 3.24 23.30
N VAL A 234 -11.61 4.10 23.06
CA VAL A 234 -10.20 3.67 22.88
C VAL A 234 -9.61 3.12 24.19
N GLU A 235 -9.86 3.79 25.31
CA GLU A 235 -9.42 3.36 26.64
C GLU A 235 -9.94 1.96 26.97
N ASN A 236 -11.21 1.69 26.67
CA ASN A 236 -11.86 0.41 26.94
C ASN A 236 -11.69 -0.64 25.81
N SER A 237 -10.98 -0.32 24.73
CA SER A 237 -10.77 -1.22 23.58
C SER A 237 -9.96 -2.47 23.95
N PRO A 238 -10.11 -3.60 23.25
CA PRO A 238 -9.14 -4.69 23.34
C PRO A 238 -7.72 -4.21 23.01
N GLU A 239 -6.74 -4.55 23.84
CA GLU A 239 -5.32 -4.29 23.57
C GLU A 239 -4.81 -5.18 22.43
N TYR A 240 -3.99 -4.61 21.54
CA TYR A 240 -3.28 -5.37 20.52
C TYR A 240 -2.26 -6.33 21.16
N ASN A 241 -2.29 -7.59 20.77
CA ASN A 241 -1.32 -8.58 21.22
C ASN A 241 -0.48 -9.09 20.04
N PRO A 242 0.83 -8.79 19.98
CA PRO A 242 1.69 -9.21 18.86
C PRO A 242 1.93 -10.71 18.77
N GLN A 243 1.59 -11.47 19.81
CA GLN A 243 1.68 -12.94 19.82
C GLN A 243 0.41 -13.62 19.27
N GLN A 244 -0.65 -12.86 19.01
CA GLN A 244 -1.92 -13.37 18.49
C GLN A 244 -2.14 -12.88 17.06
N THR A 245 -2.54 -13.79 16.18
CA THR A 245 -2.99 -13.43 14.84
C THR A 245 -4.36 -12.77 14.93
N ILE A 246 -4.54 -11.64 14.25
CA ILE A 246 -5.84 -10.98 14.14
C ILE A 246 -6.72 -11.83 13.21
N GLY A 247 -7.63 -12.61 13.80
CA GLY A 247 -8.61 -13.43 13.10
C GLY A 247 -10.01 -12.82 13.17
N ARG A 248 -10.95 -13.39 12.39
CA ARG A 248 -12.31 -12.87 12.23
C ARG A 248 -13.06 -12.68 13.55
N ASP A 249 -12.86 -13.56 14.53
CA ASP A 249 -13.50 -13.45 15.85
C ASP A 249 -13.00 -12.21 16.62
N SER A 250 -11.69 -11.97 16.60
CA SER A 250 -11.08 -10.76 17.17
C SER A 250 -11.56 -9.50 16.46
N GLU A 251 -11.63 -9.51 15.14
CA GLU A 251 -12.18 -8.39 14.36
C GLU A 251 -13.65 -8.13 14.72
N THR A 252 -14.46 -9.19 14.85
CA THR A 252 -15.88 -9.06 15.20
C THR A 252 -16.06 -8.42 16.58
N MET A 253 -15.27 -8.83 17.56
CA MET A 253 -15.27 -8.21 18.89
C MET A 253 -14.84 -6.74 18.83
N LEU A 254 -13.78 -6.43 18.06
CA LEU A 254 -13.29 -5.07 17.89
C LEU A 254 -14.33 -4.14 17.27
N TYR A 255 -14.94 -4.54 16.16
CA TYR A 255 -15.99 -3.75 15.48
C TYR A 255 -17.23 -3.59 16.36
N THR A 256 -17.63 -4.64 17.08
CA THR A 256 -18.74 -4.58 18.04
C THR A 256 -18.45 -3.60 19.17
N HIS A 257 -17.22 -3.60 19.69
CA HIS A 257 -16.78 -2.67 20.75
C HIS A 257 -16.89 -1.21 20.32
N TYR A 258 -16.38 -0.88 19.12
CA TYR A 258 -16.45 0.49 18.61
C TYR A 258 -17.81 0.86 18.02
N GLY A 259 -18.73 -0.10 17.83
CA GLY A 259 -20.08 0.14 17.33
C GLY A 259 -20.17 0.33 15.82
N PHE A 260 -19.19 -0.15 15.05
CA PHE A 260 -19.18 -0.07 13.59
C PHE A 260 -19.53 -1.42 12.94
N PRO A 261 -20.15 -1.43 11.75
CA PRO A 261 -20.33 -2.65 10.98
C PRO A 261 -18.97 -3.16 10.48
N GLY A 262 -18.78 -4.48 10.51
CA GLY A 262 -17.59 -5.11 9.92
C GLY A 262 -17.54 -4.91 8.41
N TYR A 263 -16.34 -4.69 7.87
CA TYR A 263 -16.13 -4.50 6.42
C TYR A 263 -16.43 -5.76 5.56
N TRP A 264 -16.70 -6.88 6.21
CA TRP A 264 -16.97 -8.19 5.59
C TRP A 264 -18.48 -8.49 5.46
N VAL A 265 -19.33 -7.52 5.80
CA VAL A 265 -20.80 -7.63 5.76
C VAL A 265 -21.36 -7.09 4.45
#